data_AF-A0A8K0G8A0-F1
#
_entry.id   AF-A0A8K0G8A0-F1
#
_cell.length_a   1.000
_cell.length_b   1.000
_cell.length_c   1.000
_cell.angle_alpha   90.00
_cell.angle_beta   90.00
_cell.angle_gamma   90.00
#
_symmetry.space_group_name_H-M   'P 1'
#
loop_
_entity.id
_entity.type
_entity.pdbx_description
1 polymer ?
#
loop_
_entity_poly.entity_id
_entity_poly.type
_entity_poly.pdbx_seq_one_letter_code
_entity_poly.pdbx_strand_id
1 'polypeptide(L)'
;MSSKLAIFGFTGKGKRLIICHIGSEDGFVPDALRAFESKKSGDYHEETVGESFENWFSNILPRLEENSVIILDNAPYHSRKMEKIPTSGWKKSDIQDWLRSKQIKFDGCLLKVELLAI
;
A
#
# COMPACT_ATOMS: atom_id res chain seq x y z
N MET A 1 -17.18 14.64 -13.93
CA MET A 1 -16.62 15.38 -12.79
C MET A 1 -15.21 14.90 -12.51
N SER A 2 -14.34 15.76 -11.97
CA SER A 2 -13.00 15.37 -11.50
C SER A 2 -13.05 15.18 -9.99
N SER A 3 -13.23 13.94 -9.52
CA SER A 3 -13.05 13.61 -8.10
C SER A 3 -11.60 13.93 -7.68
N LYS A 4 -11.40 14.48 -6.47
CA LYS A 4 -10.07 14.84 -5.95
C LYS A 4 -9.91 14.23 -4.58
N LEU A 5 -9.16 13.14 -4.52
CA LEU A 5 -8.80 12.53 -3.25
C LEU A 5 -7.67 13.33 -2.58
N ALA A 6 -7.85 13.62 -1.29
CA ALA A 6 -6.84 14.22 -0.42
C ALA A 6 -6.74 13.37 0.83
N ILE A 7 -5.58 12.75 1.04
CA ILE A 7 -5.28 12.00 2.26
C ILE A 7 -4.32 12.85 3.08
N PHE A 8 -4.73 13.19 4.30
CA PHE A 8 -3.92 13.98 5.22
C PHE A 8 -3.20 13.05 6.19
N GLY A 9 -1.90 12.83 5.96
CA GLY A 9 -1.02 12.21 6.94
C GLY A 9 -0.50 13.25 7.95
N PHE A 10 -0.72 13.04 9.24
CA PHE A 10 -0.18 13.91 10.30
C PHE A 10 1.11 13.33 10.91
N THR A 11 2.20 14.11 10.92
CA THR A 11 3.47 13.78 11.59
C THR A 11 3.58 14.50 12.95
N GLY A 12 3.81 13.79 14.07
CA GLY A 12 3.98 14.39 15.42
C GLY A 12 4.02 13.38 16.59
N LYS A 13 4.59 13.69 17.75
CA LYS A 13 4.68 12.73 18.89
C LYS A 13 3.32 12.52 19.59
N GLY A 14 3.04 11.31 20.09
CA GLY A 14 1.85 10.99 20.88
C GLY A 14 0.76 10.25 20.10
N LYS A 15 -0.38 10.01 20.76
CA LYS A 15 -1.56 9.42 20.12
C LYS A 15 -2.10 10.36 19.04
N ARG A 16 -2.50 9.81 17.90
CA ARG A 16 -2.99 10.57 16.75
C ARG A 16 -4.42 10.18 16.45
N LEU A 17 -5.23 11.15 16.05
CA LEU A 17 -6.46 10.88 15.33
C LEU A 17 -6.12 10.80 13.85
N ILE A 18 -6.46 9.70 13.20
CA ILE A 18 -6.22 9.47 11.79
C ILE A 18 -7.54 9.53 11.07
N ILE A 19 -7.59 10.37 10.05
CA ILE A 19 -8.78 10.62 9.26
C ILE A 19 -8.41 10.44 7.78
N CYS A 20 -9.11 9.54 7.12
CA CYS A 20 -9.03 9.31 5.68
C CYS A 20 -10.46 9.44 5.12
N HIS A 21 -10.63 10.26 4.08
CA HIS A 21 -11.93 10.47 3.45
C HIS A 21 -11.76 10.76 1.96
N ILE A 22 -12.83 10.59 1.19
CA ILE A 22 -12.85 10.86 -0.24
C ILE A 22 -13.85 11.98 -0.48
N GLY A 23 -13.39 13.04 -1.14
CA GLY A 23 -14.22 14.17 -1.53
C GLY A 23 -14.05 14.54 -3.01
N SER A 24 -14.98 15.35 -3.48
CA SER A 24 -14.94 16.05 -4.76
C SER A 24 -15.36 17.50 -4.54
N GLU A 25 -15.53 18.25 -5.63
CA GLU A 25 -16.16 19.57 -5.60
C GLU A 25 -17.62 19.54 -5.09
N ASP A 26 -18.29 18.40 -5.18
CA ASP A 26 -19.68 18.20 -4.76
C ASP A 26 -19.81 17.76 -3.28
N GLY A 27 -18.68 17.62 -2.57
CA GLY A 27 -18.63 17.24 -1.16
C GLY A 27 -18.01 15.86 -0.94
N PHE A 28 -18.38 15.22 0.17
CA PHE A 28 -17.80 13.96 0.59
C PHE A 28 -18.62 12.75 0.14
N VAL A 29 -17.94 11.67 -0.24
CA VAL A 29 -18.57 10.40 -0.59
C VAL A 29 -19.21 9.79 0.68
N PRO A 30 -20.53 9.49 0.68
CA PRO A 30 -21.18 8.88 1.84
C PRO A 30 -20.53 7.57 2.26
N ASP A 31 -20.39 7.39 3.58
CA ASP A 31 -19.74 6.24 4.25
C ASP A 31 -18.25 6.04 3.92
N ALA A 32 -17.61 6.99 3.23
CA ALA A 32 -16.17 6.91 2.96
C ALA A 32 -15.30 7.44 4.11
N LEU A 33 -15.89 7.94 5.20
CA LEU A 33 -15.13 8.44 6.35
C LEU A 33 -14.50 7.26 7.10
N ARG A 34 -13.18 7.26 7.16
CA ARG A 34 -12.41 6.36 8.01
C ARG A 34 -11.65 7.18 9.04
N ALA A 35 -12.15 7.19 10.28
CA ALA A 35 -11.56 7.91 11.40
C ALA A 35 -11.26 6.97 12.58
N PHE A 36 -10.05 6.98 13.12
CA PHE A 36 -9.66 6.17 14.28
C PHE A 36 -8.46 6.73 15.03
N GLU A 37 -8.35 6.40 16.32
CA GLU A 37 -7.24 6.80 17.19
C GLU A 37 -6.09 5.77 17.09
N SER A 38 -4.84 6.25 17.11
CA SER A 38 -3.67 5.36 17.16
C SER A 38 -3.54 4.67 18.53
N LYS A 39 -3.24 3.38 18.51
CA LYS A 39 -3.12 2.53 19.71
C LYS A 39 -1.78 2.71 20.44
N LYS A 40 -0.70 3.06 19.73
CA LYS A 40 0.65 3.32 20.30
C LYS A 40 1.02 4.81 20.26
N SER A 41 1.87 5.22 21.21
CA SER A 41 2.48 6.56 21.32
C SER A 41 3.73 6.75 20.45
N GLY A 42 4.06 5.77 19.59
CA GLY A 42 5.24 5.70 18.74
C GLY A 42 4.91 5.81 17.25
N ASP A 43 5.78 5.26 16.40
CA ASP A 43 5.60 5.28 14.95
C ASP A 43 4.27 4.63 14.53
N TYR A 44 3.37 5.44 13.99
CA TYR A 44 2.03 5.05 13.60
C TYR A 44 2.01 4.13 12.36
N HIS A 45 3.14 4.02 11.65
CA HIS A 45 3.24 3.21 10.43
C HIS A 45 2.95 1.71 10.65
N GLU A 46 2.98 1.22 11.88
CA GLU A 46 2.57 -0.17 12.19
C GLU A 46 1.05 -0.40 12.18
N GLU A 47 0.24 0.66 12.34
CA GLU A 47 -1.21 0.53 12.53
C GLU A 47 -2.02 0.76 11.25
N THR A 48 -1.47 1.51 10.28
CA THR A 48 -1.93 1.53 8.88
C THR A 48 -1.29 0.39 8.12
N VAL A 49 -1.79 -0.82 8.33
CA VAL A 49 -1.47 -1.96 7.48
C VAL A 49 -2.05 -1.70 6.10
N GLY A 50 -1.25 -1.77 5.04
CA GLY A 50 -1.73 -1.52 3.67
C GLY A 50 -2.93 -2.39 3.30
N GLU A 51 -3.08 -3.59 3.88
CA GLU A 51 -4.26 -4.45 3.74
C GLU A 51 -5.55 -3.77 4.21
N SER A 52 -5.47 -3.03 5.32
CA SER A 52 -6.63 -2.33 5.86
C SER A 52 -7.01 -1.13 4.99
N PHE A 53 -6.02 -0.44 4.39
CA PHE A 53 -6.28 0.57 3.37
C PHE A 53 -6.92 -0.04 2.13
N GLU A 54 -6.34 -1.13 1.61
CA GLU A 54 -6.84 -1.88 0.44
C GLU A 54 -8.29 -2.34 0.65
N ASN A 55 -8.61 -2.92 1.81
CA ASN A 55 -9.96 -3.36 2.15
C ASN A 55 -10.95 -2.19 2.23
N TRP A 56 -10.58 -1.10 2.90
CA TRP A 56 -11.43 0.10 2.95
C TRP A 56 -11.65 0.65 1.53
N PHE A 57 -10.58 0.85 0.77
CA PHE A 57 -10.63 1.47 -0.54
C PHE A 57 -11.45 0.64 -1.54
N SER A 58 -11.28 -0.69 -1.53
CA SER A 58 -12.06 -1.61 -2.37
C SER A 58 -13.56 -1.55 -2.11
N ASN A 59 -13.98 -1.29 -0.87
CA ASN A 59 -15.40 -1.10 -0.52
C ASN A 59 -15.95 0.26 -0.95
N ILE A 60 -15.08 1.26 -1.17
CA ILE A 60 -15.47 2.60 -1.61
C ILE A 60 -15.47 2.74 -3.13
N LEU A 61 -14.60 2.03 -3.85
CA LEU A 61 -14.52 2.09 -5.33
C LEU A 61 -15.88 1.96 -6.03
N PRO A 62 -16.79 1.03 -5.65
CA PRO A 62 -18.10 0.91 -6.30
C PRO A 62 -19.05 2.09 -6.08
N ARG A 63 -18.72 2.99 -5.13
CA ARG A 63 -19.51 4.17 -4.78
C ARG A 63 -19.02 5.43 -5.51
N LEU A 64 -17.87 5.35 -6.18
CA LEU A 64 -17.34 6.46 -6.95
C LEU A 64 -18.04 6.55 -8.29
N GLU A 65 -18.22 7.77 -8.79
CA GLU A 65 -18.74 7.99 -10.14
C GLU A 65 -17.79 7.41 -11.18
N GLU A 66 -18.36 6.92 -12.29
CA GLU A 66 -17.57 6.48 -13.44
C GLU A 66 -16.64 7.60 -13.93
N ASN A 67 -15.45 7.20 -14.40
CA ASN A 67 -14.41 8.12 -14.88
C ASN A 67 -13.87 9.08 -13.81
N SER A 68 -14.03 8.76 -12.52
CA SER A 68 -13.37 9.48 -11.43
C SER A 68 -11.84 9.38 -11.55
N VAL A 69 -11.16 10.51 -11.35
CA VAL A 69 -9.71 10.56 -11.16
C VAL A 69 -9.42 10.42 -9.66
N ILE A 70 -8.46 9.59 -9.30
CA ILE A 70 -8.07 9.37 -7.92
C ILE A 70 -6.64 9.84 -7.73
N ILE A 71 -6.44 10.76 -6.79
CA ILE A 71 -5.13 11.36 -6.47
C ILE A 71 -4.76 10.94 -5.05
N LEU A 72 -3.64 10.25 -4.89
CA LEU A 72 -3.12 9.79 -3.60
C LEU A 72 -1.76 10.43 -3.37
N ASP A 73 -1.43 10.76 -2.13
CA ASP A 73 -0.04 11.05 -1.78
C ASP A 73 0.79 9.76 -1.84
N ASN A 74 2.11 9.90 -1.97
CA ASN A 74 3.00 8.74 -2.07
C ASN A 74 3.33 8.17 -0.68
N ALA A 75 2.33 7.63 0.00
CA ALA A 75 2.51 6.99 1.30
C ALA A 75 2.72 5.46 1.14
N PRO A 76 3.64 4.83 1.91
CA PRO A 76 3.97 3.41 1.76
C PRO A 76 2.79 2.45 1.91
N TYR A 77 1.73 2.84 2.61
CA TYR A 77 0.54 2.02 2.85
C TYR A 77 -0.53 2.13 1.75
N HIS A 78 -0.41 3.06 0.80
CA HIS A 78 -1.33 3.16 -0.35
C HIS A 78 -1.06 2.14 -1.44
N SER A 79 0.15 1.58 -1.48
CA SER A 79 0.55 0.58 -2.45
C SER A 79 1.03 -0.68 -1.75
N ARG A 80 0.56 -1.83 -2.19
CA ARG A 80 1.07 -3.13 -1.79
C ARG A 80 1.47 -3.92 -3.00
N LYS A 81 2.57 -4.67 -2.87
CA LYS A 81 2.91 -5.68 -3.85
C LYS A 81 2.07 -6.93 -3.54
N MET A 82 1.38 -7.45 -4.55
CA MET A 82 0.63 -8.71 -4.45
C MET A 82 1.52 -9.88 -4.05
N GLU A 83 2.79 -9.83 -4.45
CA GLU A 83 3.80 -10.78 -4.07
C GLU A 83 5.07 -10.09 -3.58
N LYS A 84 5.81 -10.77 -2.71
CA LYS A 84 7.14 -10.29 -2.34
C LYS A 84 8.12 -10.69 -3.44
N ILE A 85 8.73 -9.68 -4.04
CA ILE A 85 9.80 -9.84 -5.02
C ILE A 85 11.12 -10.05 -4.25
N PRO A 86 12.01 -10.93 -4.72
CA PRO A 86 13.29 -11.16 -4.06
C PRO A 86 14.10 -9.88 -3.96
N THR A 87 14.85 -9.76 -2.85
CA THR A 87 15.72 -8.60 -2.59
C THR A 87 17.10 -9.08 -2.16
N SER A 88 18.07 -8.16 -2.07
CA SER A 88 19.40 -8.43 -1.53
C SER A 88 19.37 -8.93 -0.07
N GLY A 89 18.24 -8.86 0.64
CA GLY A 89 18.06 -9.46 1.97
C GLY A 89 17.67 -10.95 1.98
N TRP A 90 17.19 -11.51 0.86
CA TRP A 90 16.68 -12.90 0.82
C TRP A 90 17.80 -13.94 0.84
N LYS A 91 17.54 -15.18 1.27
CA LYS A 91 18.55 -16.25 1.10
C LYS A 91 18.66 -16.60 -0.39
N LYS A 92 19.83 -17.09 -0.80
CA LYS A 92 20.04 -17.55 -2.20
C LYS A 92 19.01 -18.61 -2.59
N SER A 93 18.72 -19.55 -1.70
CA SER A 93 17.68 -20.57 -1.89
C SER A 93 16.31 -19.95 -2.18
N ASP A 94 15.90 -18.96 -1.38
CA ASP A 94 14.57 -18.35 -1.49
C ASP A 94 14.43 -17.57 -2.82
N ILE A 95 15.52 -16.94 -3.29
CA ILE A 95 15.56 -16.30 -4.60
C ILE A 95 15.40 -17.34 -5.72
N GLN A 96 16.12 -18.46 -5.62
CA GLN A 96 16.02 -19.56 -6.58
C GLN A 96 14.62 -20.18 -6.60
N ASP A 97 14.00 -20.37 -5.44
CA ASP A 97 12.64 -20.90 -5.33
C ASP A 97 11.61 -19.94 -5.91
N TRP A 98 11.78 -18.64 -5.70
CA TRP A 98 10.95 -17.63 -6.35
C TRP A 98 11.10 -17.67 -7.88
N LEU A 99 12.33 -17.71 -8.41
CA LEU A 99 12.58 -17.83 -9.85
C LEU A 99 11.96 -19.10 -10.44
N ARG A 100 12.07 -20.25 -9.74
CA ARG A 100 11.41 -21.51 -10.11
C ARG A 100 9.89 -21.37 -10.14
N SER A 101 9.29 -20.70 -9.14
CA SER A 101 7.84 -20.47 -9.08
C SER A 101 7.34 -19.59 -10.25
N LYS A 102 8.21 -18.74 -10.79
CA LYS A 102 7.97 -17.92 -11.99
C LYS A 102 8.36 -18.61 -13.29
N GLN A 103 8.82 -19.86 -13.24
CA GLN A 103 9.30 -20.63 -14.39
C GLN A 103 10.48 -19.93 -15.12
N ILE A 104 11.25 -19.11 -14.39
CA ILE A 104 12.43 -18.42 -14.92
C ILE A 104 13.63 -19.38 -14.83
N LYS A 105 14.33 -19.57 -15.95
CA LYS A 105 15.54 -20.39 -16.00
C LYS A 105 16.74 -19.63 -15.45
N PHE A 106 17.55 -20.30 -14.63
CA PHE A 106 18.79 -19.78 -14.08
C PHE A 106 19.79 -20.91 -13.86
N ASP A 107 21.08 -20.59 -13.77
CA ASP A 107 22.11 -21.54 -13.34
C ASP A 107 22.21 -21.54 -11.80
N GLY A 108 22.15 -22.74 -11.20
CA GLY A 108 22.23 -22.93 -9.75
C GLY A 108 23.55 -22.44 -9.12
N CYS A 109 24.62 -22.35 -9.93
CA CYS A 109 25.92 -21.86 -9.52
C CYS A 109 25.96 -20.33 -9.36
N LEU A 110 25.04 -19.59 -9.98
CA LEU A 110 25.04 -18.12 -9.96
C LEU A 110 25.04 -17.55 -8.55
N LEU A 111 25.82 -16.50 -8.36
CA LEU A 111 25.85 -15.72 -7.13
C LEU A 111 24.50 -15.05 -6.90
N LYS A 112 24.24 -14.70 -5.64
CA LYS A 112 23.00 -14.03 -5.25
C LYS A 112 22.75 -12.73 -6.03
N VAL A 113 23.80 -11.95 -6.29
CA VAL A 113 23.70 -10.71 -7.08
C VAL A 113 23.34 -10.99 -8.54
N GLU A 114 23.87 -12.08 -9.11
CA GLU A 114 23.58 -12.49 -10.49
C GLU A 114 22.15 -13.00 -10.60
N LEU A 115 21.66 -13.78 -9.63
CA LEU A 115 20.28 -14.24 -9.58
C LEU A 115 19.26 -13.09 -9.44
N LEU A 116 19.63 -12.01 -8.75
CA LEU A 116 18.78 -10.80 -8.61
C LEU A 116 18.78 -9.92 -9.86
N ALA A 117 19.70 -10.16 -10.79
CA ALA A 117 19.82 -9.43 -12.05
C ALA A 117 19.13 -10.15 -13.23
N ILE A 118 18.56 -11.35 -12.99
CA ILE A 118 17.70 -12.09 -13.93
C ILE A 118 16.30 -11.49 -13.93
#